data_AF-A0A6A0IMU4-F1
#
_entry.id   AF-A0A6A0IMU4-F1
#
_cell.length_a   1.000
_cell.length_b   1.000
_cell.length_c   1.000
_cell.angle_alpha   90.00
_cell.angle_beta   90.00
_cell.angle_gamma   90.00
#
_symmetry.space_group_name_H-M   'P 1'
#
loop_
_entity.id
_entity.type
_entity.pdbx_description
1 polymer ?
#
loop_
_entity_poly.entity_id
_entity_poly.type
_entity_poly.pdbx_seq_one_letter_code
_entity_poly.pdbx_strand_id
1 'polypeptide(L)'
;MVHPSFYIRCPTCRIFWVEQGTLPPGTDIITRCIRCRREVAVSFCLDCDRRLTIREVSDVANGKRGGWAPALAAHIHWREVN
;
A
#
# COMPACT_ATOMS: atom_id res chain seq x y z
N MET A 1 7.81 -13.57 -12.51
CA MET A 1 7.86 -12.20 -11.95
C MET A 1 7.07 -12.20 -10.66
N VAL A 2 7.70 -11.88 -9.52
CA VAL A 2 7.01 -11.82 -8.22
C VAL A 2 6.16 -10.55 -8.23
N HIS A 3 4.84 -10.70 -8.04
CA HIS A 3 3.94 -9.57 -7.88
C HIS A 3 3.86 -9.27 -6.38
N PRO A 4 4.43 -8.16 -5.93
CA PRO A 4 4.45 -7.82 -4.53
C PRO A 4 3.05 -7.49 -4.06
N SER A 5 2.73 -7.98 -2.87
CA SER A 5 1.40 -7.91 -2.26
C SER A 5 1.48 -7.16 -0.94
N PHE A 6 0.63 -6.17 -0.70
CA PHE A 6 0.66 -5.39 0.53
C PHE A 6 -0.71 -5.30 1.19
N TYR A 7 -0.70 -5.25 2.53
CA TYR A 7 -1.90 -5.23 3.36
C TYR A 7 -2.27 -3.80 3.73
N ILE A 8 -3.48 -3.40 3.34
CA ILE A 8 -4.02 -2.06 3.57
C ILE A 8 -5.16 -2.16 4.58
N ARG A 9 -5.20 -1.23 5.54
CA ARG A 9 -6.34 -1.04 6.44
C ARG A 9 -7.12 0.20 6.05
N CYS A 10 -8.42 0.04 5.83
CA CYS A 10 -9.29 1.15 5.44
C CYS A 10 -9.34 2.20 6.56
N PRO A 11 -9.05 3.49 6.28
CA PRO A 11 -9.16 4.58 7.26
C PRO A 11 -10.57 4.74 7.84
N THR A 12 -11.59 4.38 7.07
CA THR A 12 -12.99 4.58 7.41
C THR A 12 -13.58 3.37 8.11
N CYS A 13 -13.66 2.21 7.45
CA CYS A 13 -14.32 1.02 8.00
C CYS A 13 -13.37 0.04 8.72
N ARG A 14 -12.06 0.34 8.78
CA ARG A 14 -11.01 -0.43 9.48
C ARG A 14 -10.81 -1.88 9.00
N ILE A 15 -11.44 -2.30 7.91
CA ILE A 15 -11.22 -3.61 7.26
C ILE A 15 -9.86 -3.65 6.57
N PHE A 16 -9.24 -4.83 6.63
CA PHE A 16 -8.01 -5.16 5.93
C PHE A 16 -8.28 -5.85 4.59
N TRP A 17 -7.44 -5.59 3.59
CA TRP A 17 -7.38 -6.37 2.35
C TRP A 17 -5.97 -6.33 1.78
N VAL A 18 -5.74 -7.15 0.74
CA VAL A 18 -4.47 -7.23 0.02
C VAL A 18 -4.62 -6.60 -1.35
N GLU A 19 -3.67 -5.74 -1.71
CA GLU A 19 -3.49 -5.28 -3.07
C GLU A 19 -2.26 -5.93 -3.69
N GLN A 20 -2.36 -6.27 -4.97
CA GLN A 20 -1.27 -6.77 -5.80
C GLN A 20 -0.93 -5.71 -6.83
N GLY A 21 0.35 -5.39 -7.01
CA GLY A 21 0.72 -4.41 -8.02
C GLY A 21 2.20 -4.42 -8.36
N THR A 22 2.49 -4.14 -9.63
CA THR A 22 3.83 -3.82 -10.13
C THR A 22 3.94 -2.31 -10.09
N LEU A 23 4.65 -1.76 -9.09
CA LEU A 23 4.73 -0.30 -8.92
C LEU A 23 6.13 0.21 -9.25
N PRO A 24 6.25 1.23 -10.11
CA PRO A 24 7.47 2.01 -10.19
C PRO A 24 7.68 2.76 -8.86
N PRO A 25 8.94 2.95 -8.41
CA PRO A 25 9.23 3.79 -7.26
C PRO A 25 8.64 5.20 -7.42
N GLY A 26 8.02 5.73 -6.36
CA GLY A 26 7.51 7.11 -6.33
C GLY A 26 6.11 7.33 -6.90
N THR A 27 5.35 6.26 -7.19
CA THR A 27 3.97 6.37 -7.67
C THR A 27 2.98 6.10 -6.52
N ASP A 28 1.99 6.98 -6.36
CA ASP A 28 0.85 6.71 -5.49
C ASP A 28 -0.16 5.81 -6.20
N ILE A 29 -0.83 4.93 -5.45
CA ILE A 29 -1.97 4.18 -5.98
C ILE A 29 -3.26 4.68 -5.36
N ILE A 30 -4.34 4.55 -6.13
CA ILE A 30 -5.69 4.71 -5.62
C ILE A 30 -6.38 3.36 -5.75
N THR A 31 -6.83 2.80 -4.64
CA THR A 31 -7.63 1.57 -4.60
C THR A 31 -8.94 1.80 -3.85
N ARG A 32 -9.94 0.94 -4.08
CA ARG A 32 -11.23 0.99 -3.38
C ARG A 32 -11.29 -0.05 -2.29
N CYS A 33 -11.71 0.39 -1.09
CA CYS A 33 -11.95 -0.53 0.02
C CYS A 33 -13.00 -1.58 -0.38
N ILE A 34 -12.66 -2.86 -0.19
CA ILE A 34 -13.52 -4.01 -0.52
C ILE A 34 -14.88 -4.00 0.21
N ARG A 35 -14.98 -3.31 1.37
CA ARG A 35 -16.20 -3.25 2.17
C ARG A 35 -17.00 -1.96 1.96
N CYS A 36 -16.40 -0.81 2.24
CA CYS A 36 -17.13 0.47 2.19
C CYS A 36 -16.99 1.21 0.85
N ARG A 37 -16.28 0.63 -0.13
CA ARG A 37 -16.08 1.14 -1.50
C ARG A 37 -15.44 2.52 -1.62
N ARG A 38 -15.03 3.12 -0.49
CA ARG A 38 -14.29 4.38 -0.48
C ARG A 38 -12.94 4.24 -1.16
N GLU A 39 -12.55 5.30 -1.84
CA GLU A 39 -11.24 5.42 -2.46
C GLU A 39 -10.19 5.72 -1.39
N VAL A 40 -9.12 4.96 -1.45
CA VAL A 40 -8.00 4.98 -0.52
C VAL A 40 -6.74 5.18 -1.33
N ALA A 41 -6.05 6.28 -1.07
CA ALA A 41 -4.72 6.53 -1.59
C ALA A 41 -3.70 5.77 -0.75
N VAL A 42 -2.75 5.13 -1.41
CA VAL A 42 -1.57 4.54 -0.77
C VAL A 42 -0.34 5.13 -1.41
N SER A 43 0.44 5.83 -0.60
CA SER A 43 1.69 6.46 -1.01
C SER A 43 2.86 5.62 -0.59
N PHE A 44 3.87 5.55 -1.46
CA PHE A 44 5.07 4.75 -1.23
C PHE A 44 6.31 5.64 -1.12
N CYS A 45 7.32 5.17 -0.42
CA CYS A 45 8.65 5.77 -0.39
C CYS A 45 9.73 4.68 -0.37
N LEU A 46 10.97 5.05 -0.63
CA LEU A 46 12.11 4.18 -0.39
C LEU A 46 12.58 4.36 1.06
N ASP A 47 12.85 3.26 1.75
CA ASP A 47 13.53 3.30 3.04
C ASP A 47 15.05 3.52 2.90
N CYS A 48 15.77 3.53 4.02
CA CYS A 48 17.22 3.72 4.05
C CYS A 48 17.99 2.65 3.27
N ASP A 49 17.43 1.45 3.13
CA ASP A 49 18.00 0.32 2.37
C ASP A 49 17.53 0.30 0.90
N ARG A 50 16.91 1.40 0.43
CA ARG A 50 16.30 1.53 -0.90
C ARG A 50 15.19 0.52 -1.18
N ARG A 51 14.50 0.05 -0.15
CA ARG A 51 13.33 -0.84 -0.30
C ARG A 51 12.06 -0.02 -0.38
N LEU A 52 11.17 -0.37 -1.30
CA LEU A 52 9.85 0.25 -1.41
C LEU A 52 9.01 -0.10 -0.17
N THR A 53 8.57 0.91 0.55
CA THR A 53 7.68 0.80 1.71
C THR A 53 6.49 1.74 1.56
N ILE A 54 5.40 1.43 2.28
CA ILE A 54 4.24 2.32 2.34
C ILE A 54 4.57 3.47 3.30
N ARG A 55 4.44 4.69 2.80
CA ARG A 55 4.58 5.94 3.55
C ARG A 55 3.27 6.32 4.24
N GLU A 56 2.16 6.19 3.52
CA GLU A 56 0.86 6.64 4.01
C GLU A 56 -0.27 5.86 3.34
N VAL A 57 -1.35 5.65 4.09
CA VAL A 57 -2.64 5.18 3.59
C VAL A 57 -3.68 6.21 4.03
N SER A 58 -4.42 6.80 3.10
CA SER A 58 -5.39 7.84 3.40
C SER A 58 -6.67 7.70 2.58
N ASP A 59 -7.80 8.14 3.15
CA ASP A 59 -9.08 8.19 2.44
C ASP A 59 -9.07 9.43 1.54
N VAL A 60 -9.29 9.24 0.24
CA VAL A 60 -9.16 10.31 -0.77
C VAL A 60 -10.15 11.45 -0.50
N ALA A 61 -11.33 11.14 0.02
CA ALA A 61 -12.39 12.12 0.16
C ALA A 61 -12.19 13.06 1.36
N ASN A 62 -11.54 12.59 2.43
CA ASN A 62 -11.45 13.36 3.68
C ASN A 62 -10.06 13.38 4.32
N GLY A 63 -9.05 12.81 3.66
CA GLY A 63 -7.67 12.76 4.14
C GLY A 63 -7.48 11.92 5.41
N LYS A 64 -8.49 11.15 5.85
CA LYS A 64 -8.39 10.37 7.08
C LYS A 64 -7.32 9.29 6.91
N ARG A 65 -6.41 9.21 7.87
CA ARG A 65 -5.32 8.22 7.87
C ARG A 65 -5.79 6.83 8.26
N GLY A 66 -5.33 5.87 7.47
CA GLY A 66 -5.47 4.43 7.70
C GLY A 66 -4.20 3.86 8.31
N GLY A 67 -4.04 2.56 8.16
CA GLY A 67 -2.83 1.86 8.57
C GLY A 67 -2.43 0.83 7.53
N TRP A 68 -1.21 0.35 7.66
CA TRP A 68 -0.67 -0.76 6.90
C TRP A 68 0.21 -1.59 7.83
N ALA A 69 0.42 -2.86 7.49
CA ALA A 69 1.28 -3.73 8.26
C ALA A 69 2.42 -4.24 7.36
N PRO A 70 3.67 -3.79 7.57
CA PRO A 70 4.83 -4.39 6.93
C PRO A 70 5.14 -5.80 7.47
N ALA A 71 4.50 -6.26 8.54
CA ALA A 71 4.77 -7.58 9.14
C ALA A 71 4.29 -8.79 8.30
N LEU A 72 3.43 -8.57 7.30
CA LEU A 72 3.15 -9.58 6.27
C LEU A 72 4.05 -9.42 5.03
N ALA A 73 5.02 -8.52 5.08
CA ALA A 73 5.98 -8.22 4.01
C ALA A 73 7.21 -9.14 3.99
N ALA A 74 7.29 -10.14 4.88
CA ALA A 74 8.40 -11.10 4.91
C ALA A 74 8.55 -11.91 3.60
N HIS A 75 7.52 -11.92 2.75
CA HIS A 75 7.55 -12.56 1.43
C HIS A 75 7.72 -11.57 0.27
N ILE A 76 7.82 -10.27 0.54
CA ILE A 76 7.94 -9.26 -0.51
C ILE A 76 9.42 -9.00 -0.80
N HIS A 77 10.02 -9.90 -1.58
CA HIS A 77 11.35 -9.67 -2.16
C HIS A 77 11.21 -8.75 -3.37
N TRP A 78 11.35 -7.44 -3.15
CA TRP A 78 11.60 -6.52 -4.26
C TRP A 78 13.08 -6.62 -4.62
N ARG A 79 13.37 -7.21 -5.78
CA ARG A 79 14.68 -7.07 -6.42
C ARG A 79 14.51 -5.95 -7.45
N GLU A 80 15.34 -4.91 -7.36
CA GLU A 80 15.47 -3.91 -8.43
C GLU A 80 15.65 -4.67 -9.76
N VAL A 81 14.76 -4.41 -10.70
CA VAL A 81 15.00 -4.77 -12.09
C VAL A 81 15.70 -3.54 -12.68
N ASN A 82 17.02 -3.65 -12.81
CA ASN A 82 17.84 -2.71 -13.58
C ASN A 82 17.33 -2.62 -15.02
#